data_AF-A0A933M7X0-F1
#
_entry.id   AF-A0A933M7X0-F1
#
_cell.length_a   1.000
_cell.length_b   1.000
_cell.length_c   1.000
_cell.angle_alpha   90.00
_cell.angle_beta   90.00
_cell.angle_gamma   90.00
#
_symmetry.space_group_name_H-M   'P 1'
#
loop_
_entity.id
_entity.type
_entity.pdbx_description
1 polymer ?
#
loop_
_entity_poly.entity_id
_entity_poly.type
_entity_poly.pdbx_seq_one_letter_code
_entity_poly.pdbx_strand_id
1 'polypeptide(L)' 'MSANIRCGNCGYESPLFGQFCSNCGKSLTMRCKVCGDDNLLEAKFCRTCGVERASAMVGLYVIARWRGASNFGE' A
#
# COMPACT_ATOMS: atom_id res chain seq x y z
N MET A 1 13.42 -11.06 -8.96
CA MET A 1 12.83 -9.84 -9.54
C MET A 1 12.99 -8.70 -8.54
N SER A 2 13.68 -7.60 -8.92
CA SER A 2 13.67 -6.37 -8.13
C SER A 2 12.32 -5.72 -8.32
N ALA A 3 11.55 -5.65 -7.25
CA ALA A 3 10.24 -5.09 -7.30
C ALA A 3 10.38 -3.61 -6.87
N ASN A 4 9.99 -2.72 -7.78
CA ASN A 4 10.18 -1.26 -7.77
C ASN A 4 8.81 -0.55 -7.73
N ILE A 5 8.76 0.58 -7.04
CA ILE A 5 7.58 1.46 -6.96
C ILE A 5 7.89 2.79 -7.60
N ARG A 6 6.93 3.32 -8.36
CA ARG A 6 7.06 4.64 -8.95
C ARG A 6 6.59 5.69 -7.96
N CYS A 7 7.43 6.67 -7.69
CA CYS A 7 7.04 7.77 -6.83
C CYS A 7 5.97 8.62 -7.50
N GLY A 8 4.77 8.72 -6.90
CA GLY A 8 3.70 9.60 -7.41
C GLY A 8 4.02 11.09 -7.37
N ASN A 9 5.10 11.51 -6.69
CA ASN A 9 5.50 12.92 -6.59
C ASN A 9 6.48 13.36 -7.69
N CYS A 10 7.48 12.53 -8.00
CA CYS A 10 8.55 12.86 -8.95
C CYS A 10 8.65 11.90 -10.14
N GLY A 11 7.89 10.80 -10.13
CA GLY A 11 7.92 9.77 -11.17
C GLY A 11 9.12 8.83 -11.12
N TYR A 12 10.05 9.00 -10.18
CA TYR A 12 11.25 8.16 -10.03
C TYR A 12 10.92 6.76 -9.50
N GLU A 13 11.58 5.74 -10.04
CA GLU A 13 11.46 4.36 -9.59
C GLU A 13 12.36 4.11 -8.38
N SER A 14 11.76 3.83 -7.23
CA SER A 14 12.46 3.48 -5.99
C SER A 14 12.18 2.03 -5.62
N PRO A 15 13.05 1.38 -4.84
CA PRO A 15 12.78 0.03 -4.37
C PRO A 15 11.50 0.00 -3.53
N LEU A 16 10.64 -1.02 -3.71
CA LEU A 16 9.38 -1.13 -2.96
C LEU A 16 9.60 -1.12 -1.44
N PHE A 17 10.69 -1.74 -0.98
CA PHE A 17 11.01 -1.82 0.44
C PHE A 17 11.60 -0.52 1.01
N GLY A 18 11.82 0.50 0.16
CA GLY A 18 12.27 1.81 0.58
C GLY A 18 11.17 2.58 1.29
N GLN A 19 11.43 3.04 2.52
CA GLN A 19 10.51 3.91 3.25
C GLN A 19 10.32 5.27 2.56
N PHE A 20 11.34 5.74 1.85
CA PHE A 20 11.41 7.04 1.19
C PHE A 20 11.95 6.90 -0.24
N CYS A 21 11.57 7.84 -1.10
CA CYS A 21 12.07 7.94 -2.45
C CYS A 21 13.51 8.46 -2.45
N SER A 22 14.42 7.74 -3.12
CA SER A 22 15.84 8.12 -3.20
C SER A 22 16.10 9.40 -4.00
N ASN A 23 15.12 9.86 -4.79
CA ASN A 23 15.25 11.07 -5.60
C ASN A 23 14.64 12.31 -4.93
N CYS A 24 13.42 12.20 -4.40
CA CYS A 24 12.70 13.35 -3.84
C CYS A 24 12.50 13.33 -2.32
N GLY A 25 12.91 12.25 -1.63
CA GLY A 25 12.76 12.10 -0.19
C GLY A 25 11.33 11.87 0.32
N LYS A 26 10.32 11.84 -0.57
CA LYS A 26 8.92 11.58 -0.19
C LYS A 26 8.76 10.16 0.35
N SER A 27 7.97 9.97 1.40
CA SER A 27 7.62 8.66 1.93
C SER A 27 6.89 7.81 0.88
N LEU A 28 7.39 6.60 0.63
CA LEU A 28 6.79 5.57 -0.24
C LEU A 28 6.08 4.48 0.55
N THR A 29 6.17 4.57 1.88
CA THR A 29 5.40 3.79 2.84
C THR A 29 4.46 4.72 3.59
N MET A 30 3.35 4.18 4.07
CA MET A 30 2.42 4.88 4.95
C MET A 30 1.91 3.93 6.02
N ARG A 31 1.85 4.47 7.23
CA ARG A 31 1.42 3.78 8.44
C ARG A 31 -0.09 3.52 8.40
N CYS A 32 -0.48 2.29 8.70
CA CYS A 32 -1.88 1.92 8.83
C CYS A 32 -2.50 2.68 10.02
N LYS A 33 -3.62 3.37 9.80
CA LYS A 33 -4.35 4.08 10.87
C LYS A 33 -5.05 3.14 11.87
N VAL A 34 -5.21 1.86 11.52
CA VAL A 34 -5.91 0.86 12.35
C VAL A 34 -4.94 0.11 13.26
N CYS A 35 -3.87 -0.46 12.71
CA CYS A 35 -2.90 -1.26 13.50
C CYS A 35 -1.55 -0.57 13.73
N GLY A 36 -1.27 0.55 13.06
CA GLY A 36 0.03 1.23 13.17
C GLY A 36 1.16 0.61 12.35
N ASP A 37 0.90 -0.41 11.54
CA ASP A 37 1.93 -1.09 10.75
C ASP A 37 2.30 -0.34 9.46
N ASP A 38 3.55 -0.41 9.04
CA ASP A 38 4.05 0.28 7.85
C ASP A 38 3.76 -0.50 6.58
N ASN A 39 3.05 0.13 5.65
CA ASN A 39 2.55 -0.51 4.45
C ASN A 39 2.94 0.30 3.21
N LEU A 40 3.14 -0.36 2.07
CA LEU A 40 3.50 0.29 0.80
C LEU A 40 2.40 1.25 0.36
N LEU A 41 2.73 2.41 -0.22
CA LEU A 41 1.68 3.33 -0.71
C LEU A 41 0.77 2.70 -1.77
N GLU A 42 1.29 1.79 -2.59
CA GLU A 42 0.52 1.06 -3.61
C GLU A 42 -0.34 -0.09 -3.03
N ALA A 43 -0.12 -0.48 -1.78
CA ALA A 43 -0.83 -1.60 -1.17
C ALA A 43 -2.31 -1.23 -0.93
N LYS A 44 -3.21 -1.89 -1.66
CA LYS A 44 -4.66 -1.72 -1.51
C LYS A 44 -5.16 -2.11 -0.11
N PHE A 45 -4.48 -3.04 0.56
CA PHE A 45 -4.83 -3.54 1.89
C PHE A 45 -3.61 -3.52 2.80
N CYS A 46 -3.86 -3.40 4.10
CA CYS A 46 -2.82 -3.60 5.10
C CYS A 46 -2.42 -5.08 5.15
N ARG A 47 -1.11 -5.37 5.06
CA ARG A 47 -0.57 -6.73 5.15
C ARG A 47 -0.77 -7.39 6.53
N THR A 48 -1.01 -6.58 7.55
CA THR A 48 -1.04 -7.02 8.95
C THR A 48 -2.46 -7.16 9.46
N CYS A 49 -3.33 -6.16 9.22
CA CYS A 49 -4.71 -6.19 9.69
C CYS A 49 -5.76 -6.39 8.59
N GLY A 50 -5.37 -6.40 7.31
CA GLY A 50 -6.28 -6.61 6.18
C GLY A 50 -7.19 -5.42 5.83
N VAL A 51 -7.12 -4.31 6.58
CA VAL A 51 -7.96 -3.13 6.29
C VAL A 51 -7.62 -2.53 4.93
N GLU A 52 -8.63 -2.16 4.16
CA GLU A 52 -8.45 -1.43 2.90
C GLU A 52 -7.86 -0.03 3.15
N ARG A 53 -6.94 0.35 2.27
CA ARG A 53 -6.19 1.61 2.38
C ARG A 53 -6.61 2.62 1.32
N ALA A 54 -7.77 2.41 0.71
CA ALA A 54 -8.28 3.08 -0.49
C ALA A 54 -7.84 4.54 -0.56
N SER A 55 -6.80 4.76 -1.37
CA SER A 55 -6.29 6.06 -1.75
C SER A 55 -7.43 6.91 -2.28
N ALA A 56 -7.42 8.18 -1.88
CA ALA A 56 -8.39 9.19 -2.22
C ALA A 56 -8.85 9.14 -3.69
N MET A 57 -10.16 9.39 -3.87
CA MET A 57 -10.93 9.69 -5.09
C MET A 57 -11.16 8.56 -6.12
N VAL A 58 -12.28 7.83 -5.97
CA VAL A 58 -13.52 7.90 -6.82
C VAL A 58 -14.62 7.11 -6.07
N GLY A 59 -15.78 7.72 -5.87
CA GLY A 59 -16.87 7.22 -5.00
C GLY A 59 -17.52 5.91 -5.44
N LEU A 60 -16.98 4.77 -4.99
CA LEU A 60 -17.59 3.45 -5.12
C LEU A 60 -17.51 2.64 -3.80
N TYR A 61 -17.61 3.34 -2.68
CA TYR A 61 -17.67 2.76 -1.34
C TYR A 61 -19.06 2.13 -1.12
N VAL A 62 -19.38 0.97 -1.73
CA VAL A 62 -20.60 0.25 -1.32
C VAL A 62 -20.63 -1.28 -1.44
N ILE A 63 -19.63 -2.00 -1.98
CA ILE A 63 -19.82 -3.48 -2.15
C ILE A 63 -18.69 -4.44 -1.75
N ALA A 64 -17.53 -4.03 -1.27
CA ALA A 64 -16.48 -5.01 -0.96
C ALA A 64 -16.59 -5.58 0.48
N ARG A 65 -17.73 -6.21 0.80
CA ARG A 65 -17.73 -7.31 1.78
C ARG A 65 -16.68 -8.31 1.31
N TRP A 66 -15.58 -8.42 2.05
CA TRP A 66 -14.54 -9.42 1.89
C TRP A 66 -15.13 -10.83 1.69
N ARG A 67 -15.39 -11.20 0.43
CA ARG A 67 -15.60 -12.56 -0.06
C ARG A 67 -14.30 -12.98 -0.72
N GLY A 68 -13.35 -13.51 0.04
CA GLY A 68 -12.13 -14.05 -0.56
C GLY A 68 -10.88 -14.10 0.31
N ALA A 69 -11.00 -14.35 1.62
CA ALA A 69 -9.88 -14.91 2.37
C ALA A 69 -9.70 -16.38 1.95
N SER A 70 -9.14 -16.59 0.76
CA SER A 70 -8.72 -17.91 0.30
C SER A 70 -7.45 -18.28 1.05
N ASN A 71 -7.62 -19.09 2.10
CA ASN A 71 -6.69 -20.08 2.64
C ASN A 71 -5.20 -19.76 2.53
N PHE A 72 -4.64 -19.18 3.60
CA PHE A 72 -3.23 -19.33 3.91
C PHE A 72 -3.07 -20.57 4.82
N GLY A 73 -2.80 -21.72 4.19
CA GLY A 73 -2.01 -22.84 4.71
C GLY A 73 -2.62 -23.75 5.79
N GLU A 74 -2.82 -25.01 5.40
CA GLU A 74 -1.89 -26.08 5.81
C GLU A 74 -1.19 -26.63 4.55
#